data_AF-A0A9X4ALW0-F1
#
_entry.id   AF-A0A9X4ALW0-F1
#
_cell.length_a   1.000
_cell.length_b   1.000
_cell.length_c   1.000
_cell.angle_alpha   90.00
_cell.angle_beta   90.00
_cell.angle_gamma   90.00
#
_symmetry.space_group_name_H-M   'P 1'
#
loop_
_entity.id
_entity.type
_entity.pdbx_description
1 polymer ?
#
loop_
_entity_poly.entity_id
_entity_poly.type
_entity_poly.pdbx_seq_one_letter_code
_entity_poly.pdbx_strand_id
1 'polypeptide(L)' 'METYELTNMIVDEGFRSRETVTLDLIYKEKPYSITFNKSDLELINAWAFENHNSVPTELPETFIEQLRGDIEKRI' A
#
# COMPACT_ATOMS: atom_id res chain seq x y z
N MET A 1 -2.55 16.99 1.75
CA MET A 1 -2.31 15.67 1.15
C MET A 1 -0.83 15.43 1.24
N GLU A 2 -0.44 14.33 1.86
CA GLU A 2 0.96 13.91 1.90
C GLU A 2 1.40 13.57 0.47
N THR A 3 2.60 14.00 0.09
CA THR A 3 3.13 13.75 -1.25
C THR A 3 3.85 12.41 -1.28
N TYR A 4 3.42 11.53 -2.18
CA TYR A 4 4.08 10.25 -2.46
C TYR A 4 4.11 10.01 -3.97
N GLU A 5 5.05 9.19 -4.42
CA GLU A 5 5.14 8.74 -5.80
C GLU A 5 4.71 7.27 -5.87
N LEU A 6 3.60 6.98 -6.55
CA LEU A 6 3.21 5.60 -6.81
C LEU A 6 4.07 5.04 -7.94
N THR A 7 4.89 4.04 -7.64
CA THR A 7 5.77 3.40 -8.62
C THR A 7 5.11 2.19 -9.26
N ASN A 8 4.28 1.47 -8.50
CA ASN A 8 3.57 0.29 -9.00
C ASN A 8 2.27 0.04 -8.22
N MET A 9 1.32 -0.63 -8.87
CA MET A 9 0.08 -1.12 -8.26
C MET A 9 -0.23 -2.50 -8.81
N ILE A 10 -0.32 -3.48 -7.91
CA ILE A 10 -0.62 -4.87 -8.23
C ILE A 10 -1.99 -5.18 -7.66
N VAL A 11 -2.92 -5.61 -8.53
CA VAL A 11 -4.23 -6.11 -8.13
C VAL A 11 -4.20 -7.63 -8.29
N ASP A 12 -4.27 -8.33 -7.16
CA ASP A 12 -4.37 -9.79 -7.11
C ASP A 12 -5.85 -10.15 -6.87
N GLU A 13 -6.51 -10.69 -7.90
CA GLU A 13 -7.89 -11.20 -7.82
C GLU A 13 -7.99 -12.53 -7.04
N GLY A 14 -6.85 -13.04 -6.53
CA GLY A 14 -6.79 -14.16 -5.62
C GLY A 14 -7.40 -15.47 -6.14
N PHE A 15 -7.44 -16.47 -5.27
CA PHE A 15 -8.22 -17.68 -5.46
C PHE A 15 -9.00 -17.93 -4.16
N ARG A 16 -10.33 -18.06 -4.23
CA ARG A 16 -11.24 -18.16 -3.07
C ARG A 16 -11.26 -16.92 -2.15
N SER A 17 -11.49 -15.74 -2.73
CA SER A 17 -11.91 -14.52 -2.00
C SER A 17 -10.85 -13.85 -1.14
N ARG A 18 -9.55 -14.11 -1.36
CA ARG A 18 -8.46 -13.30 -0.80
C ARG A 18 -7.85 -12.47 -1.89
N GLU A 19 -8.59 -11.45 -2.27
CA GLU A 19 -8.16 -10.46 -3.24
C GLU A 19 -7.36 -9.37 -2.52
N THR A 20 -6.24 -8.93 -3.09
CA THR A 20 -5.40 -7.91 -2.47
C THR A 20 -4.98 -6.84 -3.46
N VAL A 21 -4.79 -5.63 -2.95
CA VAL A 21 -4.16 -4.53 -3.67
C VAL A 21 -2.84 -4.22 -2.99
N THR A 22 -1.74 -4.38 -3.71
CA THR A 22 -0.41 -3.99 -3.23
C THR A 22 0.04 -2.74 -3.98
N LEU A 23 0.41 -1.71 -3.23
CA LEU A 23 0.99 -0.48 -3.74
C LEU A 23 2.49 -0.47 -3.42
N ASP A 24 3.31 -0.28 -4.44
CA ASP A 24 4.71 0.13 -4.25
C ASP A 24 4.81 1.63 -4.49
N LEU A 25 5.41 2.34 -3.55
CA LEU A 25 5.49 3.79 -3.58
C LEU A 25 6.74 4.34 -2.91
N ILE A 26 7.08 5.58 -3.22
CA ILE A 26 8.11 6.36 -2.52
C ILE A 26 7.41 7.42 -1.67
N TYR A 27 7.66 7.40 -0.38
CA TYR A 27 7.17 8.38 0.58
C TYR A 27 8.32 8.86 1.46
N LYS A 28 8.50 10.18 1.61
CA LYS A 28 9.64 10.76 2.37
C LYS A 28 11.00 10.16 1.98
N GLU A 29 11.24 10.06 0.68
CA GLU A 29 12.47 9.51 0.08
C GLU A 29 12.75 8.03 0.41
N LYS A 30 11.75 7.32 0.95
CA LYS A 30 11.86 5.90 1.29
C LYS A 30 10.86 5.07 0.48
N PRO A 31 11.30 3.93 -0.07
CA PRO A 31 10.41 2.99 -0.73
C PRO A 31 9.58 2.20 0.28
N TYR A 32 8.29 2.07 0.00
CA TYR A 32 7.33 1.28 0.77
C TYR A 32 6.59 0.30 -0.14
N SER A 33 6.20 -0.83 0.42
CA SER A 33 5.25 -1.76 -0.17
C SER A 33 4.10 -1.97 0.82
N ILE A 34 2.88 -1.65 0.41
CA ILE A 34 1.71 -1.57 1.27
C ILE A 34 0.61 -2.45 0.68
N THR A 35 0.11 -3.42 1.44
CA THR A 35 -0.91 -4.36 0.97
C THR A 35 -2.21 -4.14 1.70
N PHE A 36 -3.29 -4.05 0.93
CA PHE A 36 -4.66 -3.94 1.40
C PHE A 36 -5.45 -5.17 0.98
N ASN A 37 -6.45 -5.53 1.78
CA ASN A 37 -7.53 -6.40 1.34
C ASN A 37 -8.35 -5.63 0.30
N LYS A 38 -8.60 -6.21 -0.88
CA LYS A 38 -9.33 -5.53 -1.95
C LYS A 38 -10.82 -5.33 -1.61
N SER A 39 -11.43 -6.18 -0.78
CA SER A 39 -12.87 -6.12 -0.53
C SER A 39 -13.31 -4.93 0.32
N ASP A 40 -12.48 -4.52 1.27
CA ASP A 40 -12.78 -3.50 2.28
C ASP A 40 -11.64 -2.50 2.50
N LEU A 41 -10.54 -2.64 1.76
CA LEU A 41 -9.33 -1.82 1.90
C LEU A 41 -8.76 -1.83 3.33
N GLU A 42 -8.98 -2.92 4.07
CA GLU A 42 -8.29 -3.16 5.33
C GLU A 42 -6.78 -3.29 5.07
N LEU A 43 -5.98 -2.59 5.87
CA LEU A 43 -4.52 -2.67 5.76
C LEU A 43 -4.06 -4.05 6.28
N ILE A 44 -3.50 -4.87 5.39
CA ILE A 44 -2.96 -6.19 5.74
C ILE A 44 -1.53 -6.04 6.27
N ASN A 45 -0.69 -5.28 5.57
CA ASN A 45 0.68 -5.00 5.98
C ASN A 45 1.26 -3.75 5.31
N ALA A 46 2.30 -3.20 5.93
CA ALA A 46 3.16 -2.19 5.34
C ALA A 46 4.62 -2.53 5.63
N TRP A 47 5.45 -2.38 4.61
CA TRP A 47 6.88 -2.65 4.67
C TRP A 47 7.65 -1.43 4.18
N ALA A 48 8.66 -1.00 4.93
CA ALA A 48 9.65 -0.06 4.46
C ALA A 48 10.85 -0.84 3.93
N PHE A 49 11.38 -0.44 2.77
CA PHE A 49 12.59 -1.04 2.23
C PHE A 49 13.80 -0.17 2.59
N GLU A 50 14.64 -0.67 3.50
CA GLU A 50 15.79 0.03 4.06
C GLU A 50 17.00 -0.92 4.11
N ASN A 51 18.17 -0.44 3.69
CA ASN A 51 19.43 -1.21 3.74
C ASN A 51 19.35 -2.60 3.08
N HIS A 52 18.66 -2.70 1.93
CA HIS A 52 18.40 -3.97 1.21
C HIS A 52 17.50 -4.96 1.95
N ASN A 53 16.81 -4.53 3.01
CA ASN A 53 15.89 -5.36 3.77
C ASN A 53 14.49 -4.73 3.79
N SER A 54 13.46 -5.58 3.79
CA SER A 54 12.08 -5.15 4.06
C SER A 54 11.82 -5.27 5.56
N VAL A 55 11.46 -4.15 6.20
CA VAL A 55 11.16 -4.08 7.63
C VAL A 55 9.68 -3.76 7.80
N PRO A 56 8.93 -4.49 8.65
CA PRO A 56 7.56 -4.12 8.97
C PRO A 56 7.52 -2.70 9.52
N THR A 57 6.54 -1.90 9.09
CA THR A 57 6.47 -0.51 9.47
C THR A 57 5.02 -0.08 9.67
N GLU A 58 4.84 0.96 10.47
CA GLU A 58 3.56 1.62 10.64
C GLU A 58 3.62 2.97 9.94
N LEU A 59 2.56 3.31 9.22
CA LEU A 59 2.40 4.59 8.56
C LEU A 59 1.31 5.39 9.27
N PRO A 60 1.36 6.73 9.23
CA PRO A 60 0.30 7.55 9.81
C PRO A 60 -1.07 7.18 9.22
N GLU A 61 -2.08 7.06 10.08
CA GLU A 61 -3.45 6.70 9.66
C GLU A 61 -3.98 7.65 8.58
N THR A 62 -3.70 8.95 8.69
CA THR A 62 -4.07 9.96 7.68
C THR A 62 -3.47 9.69 6.31
N PHE A 63 -2.27 9.11 6.24
CA PHE A 63 -1.65 8.69 4.99
C PHE A 63 -2.31 7.44 4.44
N ILE A 64 -2.62 6.46 5.30
CA ILE A 64 -3.35 5.26 4.91
C ILE A 64 -4.74 5.61 4.35
N GLU A 65 -5.48 6.51 4.99
CA GLU A 65 -6.79 6.97 4.46
C GLU A 65 -6.66 7.64 3.08
N GLN A 66 -5.60 8.42 2.86
CA GLN A 66 -5.32 9.01 1.55
C GLN A 66 -5.09 7.92 0.50
N LEU A 67 -4.31 6.89 0.81
CA LEU A 67 -4.07 5.76 -0.09
C LEU A 67 -5.35 5.00 -0.41
N ARG A 68 -6.22 4.75 0.57
CA ARG A 68 -7.52 4.09 0.33
C ARG A 68 -8.35 4.87 -0.67
N GLY A 69 -8.52 6.17 -0.45
CA GLY A 69 -9.28 7.03 -1.37
C GLY A 69 -8.66 7.12 -2.77
N ASP A 70 -7.36 6.90 -2.91
CA ASP A 70 -6.69 6.86 -4.23
C ASP A 70 -6.76 5.48 -4.89
N ILE A 71 -6.83 4.39 -4.12
CA ILE A 71 -7.14 3.04 -4.63
C ILE A 71 -8.57 2.99 -5.17
N GLU A 72 -9.56 3.48 -4.41
CA GLU A 72 -10.98 3.47 -4.80
C GLU A 72 -11.25 4.18 -6.13
N LYS A 73 -10.45 5.19 -6.50
CA LYS A 73 -10.59 5.90 -7.78
C LYS A 73 -10.01 5.12 -8.97
N ARG A 74 -9.22 4.08 -8.72
CA ARG A 74 -8.45 3.34 -9.73
C ARG A 74 -8.99 1.93 -9.98
N ILE A 75 -9.75 1.36 -9.04
CA ILE A 75 -10.38 0.04 -9.15
C ILE A 75 -11.86 0.14 -9.54
#